data_AF-A0AAN7THA3-F1
#
_entry.id   AF-A0AAN7THA3-F1
#
_cell.length_a   1.000
_cell.length_b   1.000
_cell.length_c   1.000
_cell.angle_alpha   90.00
_cell.angle_beta   90.00
_cell.angle_gamma   90.00
#
_symmetry.space_group_name_H-M   'P 1'
#
loop_
_entity.id
_entity.type
_entity.pdbx_description
1 polymer ?
#
loop_
_entity_poly.entity_id
_entity_poly.type
_entity_poly.pdbx_seq_one_letter_code
_entity_poly.pdbx_strand_id
1 'polypeptide(L)'
;MASSPGRTKLSTVDKKQGHKFQDERTYARELFESQLVIHKPQSADDRLAFLVIETLVREQVEDCCYRLVPQVLYSDPLVGACFKPNCLASRYRSQRAGYDSLKPLYTAMNEALSALQLALSTPLSTNRSARSVCLLAVSGLSCFDSLKGDSGFGSAGHLDGMMAILGCAAGEPDFDDLGYALLDLHCVDFCIASCVRGQVSPVEAPLGRFTTAKTTSSTRDSTTSRLQAVSSDLFSMIPRLVLYLRKYRASALRPLGDLAKMQKLAHDLFHHGAEDAENTALHEVHITRVKLAVDEQISRHAMHYQSWDRFEALLRHWTSRLIVVTACLRIQKHSTSTPQTTEEEDSSHTLPSICDLQAESKRLTTQLLMSRTYARTVRSRRRGWAHALVTISGALADLPSDNDKEQKELTMSWIVQELTATLRPTTPFSQRDVDDAAELMVGAGSGGRYGEIYSRRPA
;
A
#
# COMPACT_ATOMS: atom_id res chain seq x y z
N MET A 1 49.20 18.98 42.25
CA MET A 1 48.21 18.68 43.32
C MET A 1 47.06 19.65 43.19
N ALA A 2 45.82 19.12 43.10
CA ALA A 2 44.52 19.69 43.51
C ALA A 2 44.15 21.12 43.07
N SER A 3 42.92 21.48 42.68
CA SER A 3 41.60 20.84 42.72
C SER A 3 40.60 21.73 41.96
N SER A 4 39.52 21.12 41.47
CA SER A 4 38.36 21.67 40.76
C SER A 4 37.77 23.01 41.22
N PRO A 5 36.98 23.65 40.34
CA PRO A 5 35.72 24.26 40.72
C PRO A 5 34.50 23.54 40.12
N GLY A 6 33.42 23.56 40.88
CA GLY A 6 32.19 22.81 40.67
C GLY A 6 31.22 23.38 39.63
N ARG A 7 30.26 22.52 39.32
CA ARG A 7 29.02 22.74 38.57
C ARG A 7 28.22 23.96 39.04
N THR A 8 27.69 24.72 38.09
CA THR A 8 26.24 25.05 38.08
C THR A 8 25.71 25.40 36.69
N LYS A 9 24.85 24.49 36.19
CA LYS A 9 23.65 24.65 35.35
C LYS A 9 23.60 25.81 34.34
N LEU A 10 23.80 25.49 33.06
CA LEU A 10 23.18 26.19 31.92
C LEU A 10 21.87 25.49 31.55
N SER A 11 20.79 26.25 31.59
CA SER A 11 19.41 25.84 31.33
C SER A 11 19.16 25.62 29.83
N THR A 12 18.74 24.39 29.50
CA THR A 12 17.68 24.05 28.55
C THR A 12 17.31 25.07 27.47
N VAL A 13 17.94 24.93 26.31
CA VAL A 13 17.33 25.22 25.00
C VAL A 13 17.71 24.05 24.10
N ASP A 14 16.73 23.16 23.84
CA ASP A 14 16.65 22.24 22.69
C ASP A 14 15.76 21.03 23.02
N LYS A 15 14.44 21.28 23.04
CA LYS A 15 13.39 20.24 23.08
C LYS A 15 12.15 20.59 22.24
N LYS A 16 12.22 21.52 21.28
CA LYS A 16 11.01 22.07 20.63
C LYS A 16 10.56 21.46 19.29
N GLN A 17 11.25 20.47 18.72
CA GLN A 17 10.82 19.90 17.42
C GLN A 17 10.08 18.56 17.51
N GLY A 18 10.15 17.83 18.63
CA GLY A 18 9.32 16.64 18.86
C GLY A 18 7.94 16.92 19.46
N HIS A 19 7.75 18.09 20.07
CA HIS A 19 6.49 18.46 20.73
C HIS A 19 5.45 19.06 19.77
N LYS A 20 5.84 19.66 18.65
CA LYS A 20 4.89 20.32 17.73
C LYS A 20 3.89 19.35 17.05
N PHE A 21 4.33 18.15 16.65
CA PHE A 21 3.44 17.15 16.06
C PHE A 21 2.49 16.48 17.07
N GLN A 22 2.93 16.40 18.34
CA GLN A 22 2.08 15.95 19.43
C GLN A 22 1.08 17.05 19.81
N ASP A 23 1.51 18.32 19.81
CA ASP A 23 0.66 19.48 20.03
C ASP A 23 -0.38 19.67 18.93
N GLU A 24 -0.11 19.43 17.64
CA GLU A 24 -1.14 19.58 16.60
C GLU A 24 -2.19 18.45 16.63
N ARG A 25 -1.79 17.22 16.97
CA ARG A 25 -2.73 16.11 17.21
C ARG A 25 -3.53 16.29 18.49
N THR A 26 -2.89 16.83 19.52
CA THR A 26 -3.54 17.15 20.79
C THR A 26 -4.46 18.35 20.61
N TYR A 27 -4.08 19.34 19.79
CA TYR A 27 -4.87 20.51 19.45
C TYR A 27 -6.03 20.18 18.51
N ALA A 28 -5.85 19.31 17.52
CA ALA A 28 -6.96 18.82 16.69
C ALA A 28 -7.92 17.97 17.54
N ARG A 29 -7.39 17.08 18.40
CA ARG A 29 -8.19 16.31 19.34
C ARG A 29 -8.87 17.18 20.37
N GLU A 30 -8.23 18.23 20.89
CA GLU A 30 -8.81 19.21 21.82
C GLU A 30 -9.77 20.17 21.11
N LEU A 31 -9.57 20.50 19.82
CA LEU A 31 -10.55 21.23 19.01
C LEU A 31 -11.79 20.36 18.75
N PHE A 32 -11.58 19.08 18.44
CA PHE A 32 -12.67 18.13 18.24
C PHE A 32 -13.39 17.81 19.56
N GLU A 33 -12.66 17.61 20.66
CA GLU A 33 -13.18 17.37 22.02
C GLU A 33 -13.82 18.65 22.61
N SER A 34 -13.38 19.86 22.23
CA SER A 34 -14.02 21.12 22.63
C SER A 34 -15.22 21.49 21.74
N GLN A 35 -15.24 21.14 20.46
CA GLN A 35 -16.45 21.20 19.62
C GLN A 35 -17.50 20.16 20.06
N LEU A 36 -17.05 19.04 20.62
CA LEU A 36 -17.87 17.99 21.26
C LEU A 36 -18.66 18.46 22.49
N VAL A 37 -18.30 19.61 23.09
CA VAL A 37 -19.08 20.21 24.19
C VAL A 37 -20.27 21.03 23.67
N ILE A 38 -20.29 21.41 22.39
CA ILE A 38 -21.26 22.39 21.85
C ILE A 38 -22.38 21.74 21.02
N HIS A 39 -22.21 20.51 20.51
CA HIS A 39 -23.25 19.84 19.74
C HIS A 39 -23.52 18.41 20.20
N LYS A 40 -24.62 18.21 20.94
CA LYS A 40 -25.16 16.86 21.19
C LYS A 40 -25.81 16.36 19.90
N PRO A 41 -25.34 15.24 19.31
CA PRO A 41 -25.94 14.69 18.09
C PRO A 41 -27.41 14.33 18.36
N GLN A 42 -28.32 15.01 17.67
CA GLN A 42 -29.75 14.92 17.94
C GLN A 42 -30.40 13.74 17.21
N SER A 43 -29.95 13.44 15.99
CA SER A 43 -30.45 12.32 15.18
C SER A 43 -29.63 11.02 15.35
N ALA A 44 -30.19 9.89 14.91
CA ALA A 44 -29.45 8.62 14.85
C ALA A 44 -28.31 8.67 13.82
N ASP A 45 -28.51 9.41 12.73
CA ASP A 45 -27.53 9.57 11.66
C ASP A 45 -26.36 10.44 12.09
N ASP A 46 -26.59 11.52 12.85
CA ASP A 46 -25.52 12.34 13.44
C ASP A 46 -24.67 11.54 14.42
N ARG A 47 -25.31 10.66 15.21
CA ARG A 47 -24.58 9.76 16.10
C ARG A 47 -23.71 8.77 15.32
N LEU A 48 -24.20 8.25 14.20
CA LEU A 48 -23.44 7.34 13.35
C LEU A 48 -22.28 8.07 12.66
N ALA A 49 -22.52 9.24 12.07
CA ALA A 49 -21.49 10.05 11.43
C ALA A 49 -20.36 10.40 12.41
N PHE A 50 -20.72 10.78 13.63
CA PHE A 50 -19.74 11.01 14.70
C PHE A 50 -18.91 9.76 15.01
N LEU A 51 -19.56 8.60 15.17
CA LEU A 51 -18.86 7.35 15.44
C LEU A 51 -17.95 6.92 14.30
N VAL A 52 -18.34 7.20 13.04
CA VAL A 52 -17.49 6.93 11.88
C VAL A 52 -16.25 7.82 11.93
N ILE A 53 -16.40 9.13 12.12
CA ILE A 53 -15.27 10.06 12.22
C ILE A 53 -14.33 9.65 13.36
N GLU A 54 -14.87 9.35 14.54
CA GLU A 54 -14.08 8.89 15.69
C GLU A 54 -13.32 7.61 15.35
N THR A 55 -13.94 6.68 14.63
CA THR A 55 -13.30 5.44 14.18
C THR A 55 -12.19 5.74 13.17
N LEU A 56 -12.43 6.63 12.19
CA LEU A 56 -11.42 7.01 11.18
C LEU A 56 -10.17 7.64 11.83
N VAL A 57 -10.37 8.56 12.78
CA VAL A 57 -9.27 9.20 13.54
C VAL A 57 -8.54 8.18 14.40
N ARG A 58 -9.27 7.29 15.09
CA ARG A 58 -8.68 6.25 15.94
C ARG A 58 -7.81 5.29 15.12
N GLU A 59 -8.26 4.95 13.91
CA GLU A 59 -7.55 4.06 12.99
C GLU A 59 -6.51 4.80 12.12
N GLN A 60 -6.31 6.12 12.29
CA GLN A 60 -5.33 6.95 11.59
C GLN A 60 -5.53 6.99 10.07
N VAL A 61 -6.79 7.00 9.62
CA VAL A 61 -7.18 7.04 8.19
C VAL A 61 -7.96 8.32 7.84
N GLU A 62 -7.99 9.29 8.74
CA GLU A 62 -8.65 10.59 8.58
C GLU A 62 -8.07 11.43 7.42
N ASP A 63 -6.78 11.23 7.11
CA ASP A 63 -6.10 11.94 6.01
C ASP A 63 -6.27 11.23 4.65
N CYS A 64 -6.92 10.06 4.62
CA CYS A 64 -7.12 9.24 3.41
C CYS A 64 -8.37 9.66 2.61
N CYS A 65 -8.72 8.86 1.59
CA CYS A 65 -10.00 9.01 0.88
C CYS A 65 -11.22 8.92 1.81
N TYR A 66 -11.09 8.30 2.99
CA TYR A 66 -12.17 8.23 3.97
C TYR A 66 -12.55 9.57 4.61
N ARG A 67 -11.76 10.64 4.42
CA ARG A 67 -12.20 12.01 4.74
C ARG A 67 -13.45 12.43 3.96
N LEU A 68 -13.75 11.75 2.85
CA LEU A 68 -14.94 11.98 2.04
C LEU A 68 -16.16 11.21 2.59
N VAL A 69 -15.95 10.19 3.44
CA VAL A 69 -17.03 9.39 4.03
C VAL A 69 -18.05 10.23 4.77
N PRO A 70 -17.68 11.19 5.66
CA PRO A 70 -18.66 12.01 6.35
C PRO A 70 -19.59 12.78 5.41
N GLN A 71 -19.09 13.25 4.26
CA GLN A 71 -19.90 13.97 3.28
C GLN A 71 -20.92 13.03 2.60
N VAL A 72 -20.52 11.78 2.37
CA VAL A 72 -21.34 10.77 1.67
C VAL A 72 -22.33 10.07 2.61
N LEU A 73 -22.00 9.97 3.91
CA LEU A 73 -22.85 9.32 4.92
C LEU A 73 -24.24 9.94 5.02
N TYR A 74 -24.34 11.26 4.86
CA TYR A 74 -25.63 11.96 4.91
C TYR A 74 -26.41 11.85 3.60
N SER A 75 -25.73 11.62 2.48
CA SER A 75 -26.36 11.52 1.16
C SER A 75 -26.77 10.09 0.78
N ASP A 76 -26.15 9.07 1.36
CA ASP A 76 -26.40 7.68 0.98
C ASP A 76 -26.48 6.71 2.19
N PRO A 77 -27.65 6.10 2.44
CA PRO A 77 -27.86 5.19 3.57
C PRO A 77 -27.07 3.88 3.46
N LEU A 78 -26.62 3.48 2.26
CA LEU A 78 -25.80 2.28 2.07
C LEU A 78 -24.46 2.42 2.79
N VAL A 79 -23.83 3.59 2.69
CA VAL A 79 -22.54 3.86 3.34
C VAL A 79 -22.70 3.82 4.86
N GLY A 80 -23.78 4.40 5.39
CA GLY A 80 -24.11 4.33 6.81
C GLY A 80 -24.26 2.87 7.29
N ALA A 81 -25.02 2.06 6.56
CA ALA A 81 -25.20 0.64 6.88
C ALA A 81 -23.87 -0.13 6.90
N CYS A 82 -22.98 0.10 5.91
CA CYS A 82 -21.71 -0.63 5.79
C CYS A 82 -20.60 -0.15 6.73
N PHE A 83 -20.66 1.10 7.23
CA PHE A 83 -19.71 1.60 8.23
C PHE A 83 -20.13 1.36 9.69
N LYS A 84 -21.43 1.11 9.95
CA LYS A 84 -21.94 0.79 11.29
C LYS A 84 -21.26 -0.43 11.94
N PRO A 85 -20.97 -1.55 11.25
CA PRO A 85 -20.19 -2.66 11.81
C PRO A 85 -18.80 -2.25 12.28
N ASN A 86 -18.10 -1.40 11.53
CA ASN A 86 -16.77 -0.91 11.90
C ASN A 86 -16.80 -0.12 13.22
N CYS A 87 -17.77 0.77 13.36
CA CYS A 87 -17.96 1.57 14.56
C CYS A 87 -18.19 0.67 15.79
N LEU A 88 -19.06 -0.33 15.65
CA LEU A 88 -19.37 -1.28 16.72
C LEU A 88 -18.15 -2.16 17.07
N ALA A 89 -17.39 -2.61 16.07
CA ALA A 89 -16.17 -3.39 16.27
C ALA A 89 -15.09 -2.60 17.00
N SER A 90 -14.88 -1.35 16.59
CA SER A 90 -13.88 -0.46 17.20
C SER A 90 -14.22 -0.16 18.66
N ARG A 91 -15.51 0.06 18.98
CA ARG A 91 -15.99 0.22 20.36
C ARG A 91 -15.82 -1.05 21.19
N TYR A 92 -16.20 -2.21 20.65
CA TYR A 92 -16.03 -3.50 21.33
C TYR A 92 -14.56 -3.74 21.72
N ARG A 93 -13.63 -3.44 20.80
CA ARG A 93 -12.18 -3.55 21.05
C ARG A 93 -11.69 -2.59 22.13
N SER A 94 -12.21 -1.37 22.14
CA SER A 94 -11.80 -0.31 23.07
C SER A 94 -12.37 -0.50 24.48
N GLN A 95 -13.54 -1.14 24.59
CA GLN A 95 -14.28 -1.32 25.84
C GLN A 95 -14.27 -2.78 26.33
N ARG A 96 -13.13 -3.47 26.18
CA ARG A 96 -12.88 -4.91 26.44
C ARG A 96 -13.48 -5.53 27.73
N ALA A 97 -14.05 -4.74 28.64
CA ALA A 97 -14.63 -5.16 29.92
C ALA A 97 -16.16 -4.95 30.06
N GLY A 98 -16.92 -4.58 29.01
CA GLY A 98 -18.34 -4.20 29.18
C GLY A 98 -19.35 -4.68 28.14
N TYR A 99 -18.96 -5.52 27.17
CA TYR A 99 -19.88 -6.06 26.17
C TYR A 99 -19.93 -7.59 26.25
N ASP A 100 -21.03 -8.12 26.80
CA ASP A 100 -21.27 -9.57 26.93
C ASP A 100 -21.71 -10.24 25.63
N SER A 101 -21.96 -9.47 24.56
CA SER A 101 -22.53 -10.01 23.32
C SER A 101 -22.02 -9.34 22.05
N LEU A 102 -21.56 -10.17 21.11
CA LEU A 102 -21.28 -9.80 19.72
C LEU A 102 -22.56 -9.68 18.86
N LYS A 103 -23.75 -9.96 19.42
CA LYS A 103 -25.02 -9.97 18.69
C LYS A 103 -25.29 -8.64 17.94
N PRO A 104 -25.13 -7.44 18.54
CA PRO A 104 -25.38 -6.18 17.83
C PRO A 104 -24.48 -5.99 16.61
N LEU A 105 -23.24 -6.51 16.69
CA LEU A 105 -22.28 -6.45 15.60
C LEU A 105 -22.70 -7.36 14.43
N TYR A 106 -23.08 -8.60 14.73
CA TYR A 106 -23.57 -9.53 13.70
C TYR A 106 -24.86 -9.04 13.05
N THR A 107 -25.78 -8.44 13.82
CA THR A 107 -26.99 -7.81 13.28
C THR A 107 -26.65 -6.68 12.31
N ALA A 108 -25.77 -5.75 12.70
CA ALA A 108 -25.35 -4.66 11.83
C ALA A 108 -24.65 -5.16 10.55
N MET A 109 -23.91 -6.26 10.63
CA MET A 109 -23.27 -6.86 9.46
C MET A 109 -24.29 -7.47 8.49
N ASN A 110 -25.32 -8.15 9.00
CA ASN A 110 -26.41 -8.67 8.17
C ASN A 110 -27.21 -7.54 7.50
N GLU A 111 -27.46 -6.44 8.22
CA GLU A 111 -28.08 -5.22 7.67
C GLU A 111 -27.24 -4.65 6.52
N ALA A 112 -25.93 -4.50 6.73
CA ALA A 112 -24.99 -4.00 5.72
C ALA A 112 -24.96 -4.88 4.46
N LEU A 113 -24.87 -6.21 4.62
CA LEU A 113 -24.85 -7.15 3.50
C LEU A 113 -26.17 -7.13 2.73
N SER A 114 -27.30 -7.04 3.41
CA SER A 114 -28.63 -6.97 2.77
C SER A 114 -28.79 -5.66 1.98
N ALA A 115 -28.37 -4.54 2.56
CA ALA A 115 -28.40 -3.24 1.88
C ALA A 115 -27.50 -3.24 0.64
N LEU A 116 -26.31 -3.83 0.74
CA LEU A 116 -25.38 -3.96 -0.39
C LEU A 116 -25.96 -4.88 -1.48
N GLN A 117 -26.55 -6.03 -1.13
CA GLN A 117 -27.20 -6.91 -2.11
C GLN A 117 -28.31 -6.19 -2.87
N LEU A 118 -29.13 -5.39 -2.16
CA LEU A 118 -30.17 -4.58 -2.79
C LEU A 118 -29.57 -3.54 -3.74
N ALA A 119 -28.54 -2.81 -3.33
CA ALA A 119 -27.87 -1.82 -4.18
C ALA A 119 -27.21 -2.45 -5.42
N LEU A 120 -26.60 -3.63 -5.26
CA LEU A 120 -25.97 -4.36 -6.37
C LEU A 120 -27.00 -5.00 -7.33
N SER A 121 -28.26 -5.15 -6.91
CA SER A 121 -29.34 -5.61 -7.80
C SER A 121 -29.76 -4.56 -8.83
N THR A 122 -29.35 -3.31 -8.64
CA THR A 122 -29.58 -2.22 -9.60
C THR A 122 -28.37 -2.09 -10.55
N PRO A 123 -28.57 -1.85 -11.87
CA PRO A 123 -27.45 -1.77 -12.81
C PRO A 123 -26.48 -0.63 -12.50
N LEU A 124 -25.27 -0.97 -12.03
CA LEU A 124 -24.18 -0.02 -11.74
C LEU A 124 -23.53 0.60 -13.00
N SER A 125 -23.88 0.12 -14.18
CA SER A 125 -23.31 0.58 -15.45
C SER A 125 -23.68 2.03 -15.77
N THR A 126 -24.83 2.52 -15.30
CA THR A 126 -25.37 3.84 -15.70
C THR A 126 -25.18 4.95 -14.68
N ASN A 127 -24.76 4.65 -13.45
CA ASN A 127 -24.65 5.62 -12.37
C ASN A 127 -23.27 5.59 -11.70
N ARG A 128 -22.44 6.58 -12.03
CA ARG A 128 -21.06 6.73 -11.52
C ARG A 128 -21.02 6.88 -10.00
N SER A 129 -21.90 7.70 -9.44
CA SER A 129 -21.98 7.93 -7.99
C SER A 129 -22.38 6.64 -7.26
N ALA A 130 -23.38 5.90 -7.76
CA ALA A 130 -23.77 4.62 -7.18
C ALA A 130 -22.61 3.60 -7.17
N ARG A 131 -21.79 3.57 -8.23
CA ARG A 131 -20.60 2.70 -8.29
C ARG A 131 -19.56 3.07 -7.23
N SER A 132 -19.24 4.36 -7.09
CA SER A 132 -18.30 4.84 -6.07
C SER A 132 -18.82 4.61 -4.65
N VAL A 133 -20.12 4.77 -4.42
CA VAL A 133 -20.78 4.45 -3.15
C VAL A 133 -20.71 2.95 -2.86
N CYS A 134 -21.01 2.08 -3.82
CA CYS A 134 -20.87 0.63 -3.64
C CYS A 134 -19.41 0.23 -3.38
N LEU A 135 -18.45 0.84 -4.09
CA LEU A 135 -17.02 0.62 -3.84
C LEU A 135 -16.63 1.06 -2.43
N LEU A 136 -17.11 2.23 -1.98
CA LEU A 136 -16.89 2.73 -0.63
C LEU A 136 -17.48 1.81 0.43
N ALA A 137 -18.70 1.30 0.19
CA ALA A 137 -19.41 0.41 1.08
C ALA A 137 -18.67 -0.93 1.27
N VAL A 138 -18.24 -1.56 0.18
CA VAL A 138 -17.43 -2.80 0.22
C VAL A 138 -16.06 -2.55 0.85
N SER A 139 -15.42 -1.43 0.52
CA SER A 139 -14.15 -1.01 1.13
C SER A 139 -14.29 -0.85 2.65
N GLY A 140 -15.37 -0.20 3.12
CA GLY A 140 -15.69 -0.08 4.54
C GLY A 140 -15.84 -1.44 5.22
N LEU A 141 -16.53 -2.41 4.61
CA LEU A 141 -16.64 -3.76 5.14
C LEU A 141 -15.29 -4.51 5.18
N SER A 142 -14.39 -4.25 4.24
CA SER A 142 -13.03 -4.82 4.24
C SER A 142 -12.20 -4.34 5.44
N CYS A 143 -12.39 -3.09 5.89
CA CYS A 143 -11.80 -2.57 7.11
C CYS A 143 -12.32 -3.32 8.34
N PHE A 144 -13.60 -3.71 8.34
CA PHE A 144 -14.21 -4.43 9.46
C PHE A 144 -13.56 -5.80 9.67
N ASP A 145 -13.34 -6.57 8.60
CA ASP A 145 -12.67 -7.86 8.69
C ASP A 145 -11.26 -7.75 9.29
N SER A 146 -10.58 -6.66 8.96
CA SER A 146 -9.25 -6.35 9.47
C SER A 146 -9.27 -6.03 10.97
N LEU A 147 -10.40 -5.49 11.46
CA LEU A 147 -10.63 -5.20 12.88
C LEU A 147 -11.10 -6.43 13.67
N LYS A 148 -11.80 -7.37 13.01
CA LYS A 148 -12.31 -8.62 13.62
C LYS A 148 -11.28 -9.75 13.65
N GLY A 149 -10.40 -9.84 12.64
CA GLY A 149 -9.47 -10.95 12.46
C GLY A 149 -8.07 -10.71 13.01
N ASP A 150 -7.35 -11.81 13.27
CA ASP A 150 -5.92 -11.83 13.58
C ASP A 150 -5.02 -11.62 12.34
N SER A 151 -5.59 -11.55 11.14
CA SER A 151 -4.81 -11.53 9.89
C SER A 151 -4.42 -10.12 9.41
N GLY A 152 -5.05 -9.04 9.90
CA GLY A 152 -4.79 -7.66 9.42
C GLY A 152 -5.17 -7.39 7.95
N PHE A 153 -5.67 -8.41 7.23
CA PHE A 153 -6.14 -8.34 5.85
C PHE A 153 -7.67 -8.29 5.83
N GLY A 154 -8.23 -7.46 4.94
CA GLY A 154 -9.65 -7.58 4.61
C GLY A 154 -9.89 -8.96 3.99
N SER A 155 -11.07 -9.56 4.17
CA SER A 155 -11.31 -10.86 3.55
C SER A 155 -11.09 -10.78 2.04
N ALA A 156 -10.47 -11.82 1.45
CA ALA A 156 -10.31 -11.95 0.01
C ALA A 156 -11.66 -11.75 -0.73
N GLY A 157 -12.78 -12.08 -0.08
CA GLY A 157 -14.13 -11.86 -0.60
C GLY A 157 -14.54 -10.39 -0.74
N HIS A 158 -14.13 -9.49 0.16
CA HIS A 158 -14.40 -8.05 -0.04
C HIS A 158 -13.53 -7.46 -1.14
N LEU A 159 -12.27 -7.90 -1.24
CA LEU A 159 -11.41 -7.53 -2.36
C LEU A 159 -11.97 -8.02 -3.71
N ASP A 160 -12.51 -9.25 -3.74
CA ASP A 160 -13.28 -9.78 -4.88
C ASP A 160 -14.48 -8.91 -5.23
N GLY A 161 -15.27 -8.51 -4.23
CA GLY A 161 -16.42 -7.62 -4.42
C GLY A 161 -16.01 -6.30 -5.05
N MET A 162 -14.94 -5.67 -4.56
CA MET A 162 -14.41 -4.44 -5.15
C MET A 162 -13.96 -4.66 -6.60
N MET A 163 -13.18 -5.71 -6.88
CA MET A 163 -12.73 -6.00 -8.24
C MET A 163 -13.87 -6.36 -9.20
N ALA A 164 -14.94 -7.00 -8.72
CA ALA A 164 -16.13 -7.28 -9.51
C ALA A 164 -16.88 -6.00 -9.87
N ILE A 165 -17.06 -5.08 -8.92
CA ILE A 165 -17.66 -3.75 -9.18
C ILE A 165 -16.84 -2.99 -10.23
N LEU A 166 -15.52 -3.05 -10.14
CA LEU A 166 -14.61 -2.43 -11.12
C LEU A 166 -14.65 -3.13 -12.48
N GLY A 167 -14.76 -4.47 -12.51
CA GLY A 167 -14.89 -5.26 -13.73
C GLY A 167 -16.19 -5.01 -14.47
N CYS A 168 -17.30 -4.78 -13.76
CA CYS A 168 -18.57 -4.36 -14.36
C CYS A 168 -18.50 -2.97 -15.03
N ALA A 169 -17.48 -2.17 -14.69
CA ALA A 169 -17.22 -0.87 -15.29
C ALA A 169 -16.27 -0.92 -16.50
N ALA A 170 -15.79 -2.10 -16.89
CA ALA A 170 -14.84 -2.26 -18.00
C ALA A 170 -15.48 -1.79 -19.34
N GLY A 171 -15.26 -0.53 -19.67
CA GLY A 171 -15.83 0.16 -20.84
C GLY A 171 -16.45 1.53 -20.54
N GLU A 172 -16.83 1.79 -19.29
CA GLU A 172 -17.50 3.00 -18.78
C GLU A 172 -16.54 3.76 -17.84
N PRO A 173 -15.73 4.69 -18.37
CA PRO A 173 -14.42 5.05 -17.81
C PRO A 173 -14.40 5.99 -16.61
N ASP A 174 -15.54 6.54 -16.22
CA ASP A 174 -15.53 7.70 -15.34
C ASP A 174 -16.03 7.34 -13.94
N PHE A 175 -15.10 7.35 -13.01
CA PHE A 175 -15.42 7.45 -11.59
C PHE A 175 -15.54 8.93 -11.21
N ASP A 176 -16.24 9.22 -10.12
CA ASP A 176 -16.14 10.52 -9.47
C ASP A 176 -14.85 10.58 -8.60
N ASP A 177 -14.59 11.74 -8.00
CA ASP A 177 -13.42 11.95 -7.14
C ASP A 177 -13.31 10.92 -6.01
N LEU A 178 -14.45 10.48 -5.48
CA LEU A 178 -14.51 9.44 -4.45
C LEU A 178 -14.03 8.10 -4.99
N GLY A 179 -14.56 7.68 -6.13
CA GLY A 179 -14.17 6.42 -6.78
C GLY A 179 -12.69 6.40 -7.10
N TYR A 180 -12.14 7.48 -7.65
CA TYR A 180 -10.71 7.56 -7.92
C TYR A 180 -9.84 7.58 -6.66
N ALA A 181 -10.30 8.22 -5.58
CA ALA A 181 -9.59 8.19 -4.31
C ALA A 181 -9.56 6.77 -3.70
N LEU A 182 -10.63 5.99 -3.89
CA LEU A 182 -10.70 4.57 -3.48
C LEU A 182 -9.80 3.68 -4.35
N LEU A 183 -9.76 3.94 -5.66
CA LEU A 183 -8.85 3.25 -6.57
C LEU A 183 -7.38 3.47 -6.19
N ASP A 184 -7.01 4.72 -5.89
CA ASP A 184 -5.66 5.04 -5.43
C ASP A 184 -5.33 4.39 -4.08
N LEU A 185 -6.29 4.39 -3.14
CA LEU A 185 -6.12 3.75 -1.83
C LEU A 185 -5.83 2.24 -1.96
N HIS A 186 -6.55 1.54 -2.82
CA HIS A 186 -6.50 0.08 -2.94
C HIS A 186 -5.63 -0.41 -4.11
N CYS A 187 -4.93 0.46 -4.83
CA CYS A 187 -4.16 0.06 -6.01
C CYS A 187 -3.11 -1.04 -5.71
N VAL A 188 -2.49 -0.99 -4.52
CA VAL A 188 -1.50 -1.99 -4.09
C VAL A 188 -2.19 -3.33 -3.80
N ASP A 189 -3.35 -3.31 -3.14
CA ASP A 189 -4.13 -4.51 -2.84
C ASP A 189 -4.60 -5.18 -4.15
N PHE A 190 -5.08 -4.39 -5.12
CA PHE A 190 -5.46 -4.87 -6.45
C PHE A 190 -4.26 -5.44 -7.22
N CYS A 191 -3.10 -4.77 -7.17
CA CYS A 191 -1.88 -5.27 -7.77
C CYS A 191 -1.53 -6.66 -7.23
N ILE A 192 -1.45 -6.83 -5.91
CA ILE A 192 -1.10 -8.10 -5.28
C ILE A 192 -2.11 -9.18 -5.65
N ALA A 193 -3.41 -8.90 -5.50
CA ALA A 193 -4.46 -9.87 -5.82
C ALA A 193 -4.42 -10.33 -7.30
N SER A 194 -4.21 -9.40 -8.24
CA SER A 194 -4.06 -9.71 -9.65
C SER A 194 -2.80 -10.53 -9.94
N CYS A 195 -1.67 -10.21 -9.31
CA CYS A 195 -0.44 -11.00 -9.41
C CYS A 195 -0.65 -12.45 -8.89
N VAL A 196 -1.32 -12.60 -7.75
CA VAL A 196 -1.62 -13.91 -7.14
C VAL A 196 -2.51 -14.72 -8.08
N ARG A 197 -3.52 -14.10 -8.69
CA ARG A 197 -4.46 -14.76 -9.60
C ARG A 197 -3.92 -15.01 -11.00
N GLY A 198 -2.80 -14.37 -11.36
CA GLY A 198 -2.29 -14.41 -12.72
C GLY A 198 -3.24 -13.73 -13.70
N GLN A 199 -3.77 -12.58 -13.32
CA GLN A 199 -4.67 -11.78 -14.13
C GLN A 199 -4.14 -10.36 -14.26
N VAL A 200 -4.64 -9.65 -15.28
CA VAL A 200 -4.41 -8.22 -15.42
C VAL A 200 -5.15 -7.47 -14.30
N SER A 201 -4.67 -6.28 -13.94
CA SER A 201 -5.34 -5.46 -12.94
C SER A 201 -6.68 -4.94 -13.46
N PRO A 202 -7.78 -5.03 -12.70
CA PRO A 202 -9.05 -4.44 -13.11
C PRO A 202 -9.00 -2.91 -13.14
N VAL A 203 -7.97 -2.30 -12.54
CA VAL A 203 -7.80 -0.85 -12.49
C VAL A 203 -6.88 -0.28 -13.58
N GLU A 204 -6.27 -1.11 -14.43
CA GLU A 204 -5.33 -0.64 -15.47
C GLU A 204 -5.96 0.40 -16.41
N ALA A 205 -7.16 0.11 -16.93
CA ALA A 205 -7.87 1.03 -17.83
C ALA A 205 -8.44 2.30 -17.14
N PRO A 206 -9.17 2.21 -16.00
CA PRO A 206 -9.75 3.40 -15.36
C PRO A 206 -8.69 4.29 -14.69
N LEU A 207 -7.59 3.75 -14.19
CA LEU A 207 -6.57 4.52 -13.48
C LEU A 207 -5.66 5.30 -14.43
N GLY A 208 -5.26 4.70 -15.58
CA GLY A 208 -4.43 5.40 -16.57
C GLY A 208 -5.08 6.67 -17.16
N ARG A 209 -6.41 6.72 -17.23
CA ARG A 209 -7.15 7.92 -17.66
C ARG A 209 -7.15 9.01 -16.57
N PHE A 210 -7.25 8.60 -15.31
CA PHE A 210 -7.28 9.50 -14.17
C PHE A 210 -5.93 10.13 -13.84
N THR A 211 -4.85 9.37 -13.94
CA THR A 211 -3.48 9.89 -13.72
C THR A 211 -3.10 10.93 -14.76
N THR A 212 -3.53 10.74 -16.01
CA THR A 212 -3.44 11.74 -17.08
C THR A 212 -4.19 13.03 -16.71
N ALA A 213 -5.39 12.94 -16.12
CA ALA A 213 -6.15 14.12 -15.68
C ALA A 213 -5.54 14.80 -14.45
N LYS A 214 -5.12 14.04 -13.43
CA LYS A 214 -4.55 14.55 -12.16
C LYS A 214 -3.26 15.34 -12.35
N THR A 215 -2.41 14.92 -13.29
CA THR A 215 -1.12 15.57 -13.57
C THR A 215 -1.28 16.95 -14.24
N THR A 216 -2.45 17.26 -14.79
CA THR A 216 -2.77 18.56 -15.40
C THR A 216 -3.41 19.57 -14.43
N SER A 217 -3.83 19.13 -13.24
CA SER A 217 -4.51 19.97 -12.24
C SER A 217 -3.50 20.63 -11.28
N SER A 218 -3.38 21.97 -11.36
CA SER A 218 -2.35 22.79 -10.71
C SER A 218 -2.51 23.05 -9.19
N THR A 219 -3.40 22.36 -8.48
CA THR A 219 -3.89 22.80 -7.14
C THR A 219 -3.48 21.93 -5.94
N ARG A 220 -2.69 20.86 -6.14
CA ARG A 220 -2.08 20.07 -5.05
C ARG A 220 -0.56 20.09 -5.19
N ASP A 221 0.17 19.92 -4.09
CA ASP A 221 1.62 19.75 -4.07
C ASP A 221 2.05 18.80 -5.21
N SER A 222 2.61 19.40 -6.25
CA SER A 222 2.75 18.75 -7.56
C SER A 222 3.63 17.52 -7.46
N THR A 223 4.59 17.55 -6.53
CA THR A 223 5.55 16.49 -6.26
C THR A 223 4.87 15.23 -5.70
N THR A 224 4.12 15.35 -4.59
CA THR A 224 3.43 14.20 -3.95
C THR A 224 2.40 13.58 -4.91
N SER A 225 1.64 14.44 -5.59
CA SER A 225 0.58 13.98 -6.51
C SER A 225 1.16 13.27 -7.74
N ARG A 226 2.27 13.75 -8.29
CA ARG A 226 2.98 13.09 -9.40
C ARG A 226 3.54 11.73 -8.98
N LEU A 227 4.18 11.64 -7.82
CA LEU A 227 4.68 10.37 -7.29
C LEU A 227 3.56 9.36 -7.09
N GLN A 228 2.44 9.77 -6.50
CA GLN A 228 1.26 8.92 -6.33
C GLN A 228 0.67 8.47 -7.67
N ALA A 229 0.54 9.37 -8.63
CA ALA A 229 0.00 9.05 -9.96
C ALA A 229 0.86 8.00 -10.67
N VAL A 230 2.18 8.22 -10.75
CA VAL A 230 3.11 7.26 -11.37
C VAL A 230 3.09 5.92 -10.63
N SER A 231 3.11 5.93 -9.30
CA SER A 231 3.04 4.70 -8.51
C SER A 231 1.74 3.92 -8.77
N SER A 232 0.61 4.62 -8.86
CA SER A 232 -0.70 4.05 -9.16
C SER A 232 -0.72 3.40 -10.54
N ASP A 233 -0.19 4.08 -11.55
CA ASP A 233 -0.03 3.54 -12.90
C ASP A 233 0.82 2.27 -12.89
N LEU A 234 1.99 2.31 -12.24
CA LEU A 234 2.88 1.15 -12.12
C LEU A 234 2.18 -0.03 -11.44
N PHE A 235 1.55 0.17 -10.28
CA PHE A 235 0.81 -0.90 -9.59
C PHE A 235 -0.36 -1.46 -10.42
N SER A 236 -0.96 -0.65 -11.30
CA SER A 236 -2.00 -1.13 -12.20
C SER A 236 -1.46 -2.00 -13.35
N MET A 237 -0.24 -1.72 -13.84
CA MET A 237 0.34 -2.40 -15.00
C MET A 237 1.28 -3.57 -14.62
N ILE A 238 1.90 -3.54 -13.44
CA ILE A 238 2.78 -4.61 -12.93
C ILE A 238 2.14 -6.01 -13.05
N PRO A 239 0.85 -6.25 -12.72
CA PRO A 239 0.24 -7.58 -12.84
C PRO A 239 0.29 -8.14 -14.26
N ARG A 240 0.20 -7.28 -15.29
CA ARG A 240 0.34 -7.70 -16.69
C ARG A 240 1.76 -8.17 -17.00
N LEU A 241 2.78 -7.44 -16.51
CA LEU A 241 4.18 -7.85 -16.65
C LEU A 241 4.44 -9.19 -15.95
N VAL A 242 3.94 -9.35 -14.72
CA VAL A 242 4.03 -10.61 -13.94
C VAL A 242 3.35 -11.76 -14.67
N LEU A 243 2.19 -11.52 -15.28
CA LEU A 243 1.49 -12.50 -16.09
C LEU A 243 2.31 -12.94 -17.30
N TYR A 244 2.95 -12.01 -18.02
CA TYR A 244 3.84 -12.34 -19.14
C TYR A 244 5.06 -13.14 -18.68
N LEU A 245 5.71 -12.73 -17.59
CA LEU A 245 6.81 -13.47 -16.98
C LEU A 245 6.42 -14.90 -16.61
N ARG A 246 5.24 -15.07 -15.98
CA ARG A 246 4.73 -16.39 -15.60
C ARG A 246 4.46 -17.28 -16.81
N LYS A 247 3.81 -16.73 -17.85
CA LYS A 247 3.55 -17.46 -19.12
C LYS A 247 4.84 -17.85 -19.82
N TYR A 248 5.81 -16.94 -19.88
CA TYR A 248 7.12 -17.19 -20.48
C TYR A 248 7.88 -18.30 -19.74
N ARG A 249 7.88 -18.29 -18.41
CA ARG A 249 8.51 -19.33 -17.57
C ARG A 249 7.83 -20.69 -17.69
N ALA A 250 6.50 -20.72 -17.83
CA ALA A 250 5.73 -21.96 -17.97
C ALA A 250 5.79 -22.57 -19.38
N SER A 251 6.05 -21.76 -20.40
CA SER A 251 6.10 -22.23 -21.79
C SER A 251 7.42 -22.94 -22.09
N ALA A 252 7.34 -24.24 -22.41
CA ALA A 252 8.50 -25.01 -22.88
C ALA A 252 9.09 -24.46 -24.19
N LEU A 253 8.25 -23.84 -25.03
CA LEU A 253 8.61 -23.37 -26.36
C LEU A 253 9.07 -21.90 -26.40
N ARG A 254 8.92 -21.14 -25.29
CA ARG A 254 9.35 -19.73 -25.13
C ARG A 254 9.19 -18.89 -26.42
N PRO A 255 7.96 -18.68 -26.91
CA PRO A 255 7.73 -18.01 -28.19
C PRO A 255 8.29 -16.58 -28.19
N LEU A 256 9.12 -16.26 -29.18
CA LEU A 256 9.80 -14.96 -29.35
C LEU A 256 8.83 -13.77 -29.28
N GLY A 257 7.63 -13.91 -29.85
CA GLY A 257 6.61 -12.85 -29.83
C GLY A 257 6.07 -12.49 -28.43
N ASP A 258 6.09 -13.42 -27.49
CA ASP A 258 5.71 -13.13 -26.09
C ASP A 258 6.87 -12.48 -25.32
N LEU A 259 8.11 -12.83 -25.65
CA LEU A 259 9.31 -12.19 -25.11
C LEU A 259 9.38 -10.71 -25.52
N ALA A 260 9.16 -10.41 -26.80
CA ALA A 260 9.17 -9.02 -27.29
C ALA A 260 8.10 -8.15 -26.62
N LYS A 261 6.87 -8.67 -26.45
CA LYS A 261 5.79 -7.96 -25.72
C LYS A 261 6.15 -7.73 -24.25
N MET A 262 6.76 -8.72 -23.61
CA MET A 262 7.20 -8.64 -22.23
C MET A 262 8.34 -7.62 -22.06
N GLN A 263 9.35 -7.65 -22.94
CA GLN A 263 10.47 -6.71 -22.93
C GLN A 263 10.01 -5.28 -23.19
N LYS A 264 9.12 -5.08 -24.17
CA LYS A 264 8.51 -3.77 -24.44
C LYS A 264 7.78 -3.24 -23.21
N LEU A 265 6.90 -4.04 -22.60
CA LEU A 265 6.18 -3.60 -21.40
C LEU A 265 7.14 -3.32 -20.23
N ALA A 266 8.18 -4.15 -20.03
CA ALA A 266 9.19 -3.91 -19.00
C ALA A 266 9.96 -2.61 -19.24
N HIS A 267 10.34 -2.32 -20.48
CA HIS A 267 10.99 -1.08 -20.89
C HIS A 267 10.08 0.13 -20.64
N ASP A 268 8.81 0.06 -21.09
CA ASP A 268 7.84 1.14 -20.91
C ASP A 268 7.61 1.42 -19.40
N LEU A 269 7.48 0.37 -18.57
CA LEU A 269 7.32 0.52 -17.12
C LEU A 269 8.59 1.02 -16.42
N PHE A 270 9.77 0.62 -16.88
CA PHE A 270 11.03 1.08 -16.31
C PHE A 270 11.22 2.59 -16.52
N HIS A 271 10.87 3.09 -17.71
CA HIS A 271 10.92 4.51 -18.04
C HIS A 271 9.70 5.31 -17.56
N HIS A 272 8.65 4.65 -17.05
CA HIS A 272 7.50 5.29 -16.42
C HIS A 272 7.82 5.73 -14.99
N GLY A 273 8.64 6.78 -14.88
CA GLY A 273 9.12 7.33 -13.61
C GLY A 273 8.76 8.80 -13.39
N ALA A 274 8.93 9.26 -12.15
CA ALA A 274 8.82 10.68 -11.78
C ALA A 274 10.11 11.15 -11.08
N GLU A 275 11.25 11.01 -11.75
CA GLU A 275 12.59 11.27 -11.17
C GLU A 275 12.74 12.70 -10.63
N ASP A 276 12.23 13.70 -11.34
CA ASP A 276 12.24 15.10 -10.86
C ASP A 276 11.43 15.27 -9.57
N ALA A 277 10.29 14.59 -9.47
CA ALA A 277 9.44 14.65 -8.29
C ALA A 277 10.07 13.87 -7.12
N GLU A 278 10.66 12.72 -7.39
CA GLU A 278 11.43 11.96 -6.40
C GLU A 278 12.59 12.80 -5.85
N ASN A 279 13.38 13.41 -6.73
CA ASN A 279 14.49 14.28 -6.36
C ASN A 279 14.01 15.45 -5.51
N THR A 280 12.95 16.14 -5.94
CA THR A 280 12.35 17.25 -5.17
C THR A 280 11.90 16.78 -3.77
N ALA A 281 11.19 15.67 -3.70
CA ALA A 281 10.74 15.08 -2.43
C ALA A 281 11.91 14.70 -1.52
N LEU A 282 13.02 14.20 -2.08
CA LEU A 282 14.21 13.82 -1.33
C LEU A 282 14.96 15.02 -0.71
N HIS A 283 14.94 16.20 -1.34
CA HIS A 283 15.54 17.42 -0.76
C HIS A 283 14.87 17.86 0.55
N GLU A 284 13.63 17.44 0.75
CA GLU A 284 12.83 17.76 1.92
C GLU A 284 12.91 16.69 3.02
N VAL A 285 13.55 15.55 2.75
CA VAL A 285 13.74 14.46 3.70
C VAL A 285 14.96 14.73 4.58
N HIS A 286 14.78 14.65 5.89
CA HIS A 286 15.87 14.81 6.84
C HIS A 286 16.47 13.44 7.20
N ILE A 287 17.78 13.30 7.05
CA ILE A 287 18.49 12.07 7.39
C ILE A 287 19.08 12.23 8.80
N THR A 288 18.76 11.29 9.69
CA THR A 288 19.29 11.24 11.06
C THR A 288 20.01 9.93 11.31
N ARG A 289 20.93 9.91 12.27
CA ARG A 289 21.57 8.68 12.73
C ARG A 289 20.61 7.88 13.60
N VAL A 290 20.56 6.57 13.36
CA VAL A 290 19.73 5.64 14.13
C VAL A 290 20.30 5.50 15.55
N LYS A 291 19.42 5.56 16.56
CA LYS A 291 19.80 5.52 17.98
C LYS A 291 19.79 4.12 18.58
N LEU A 292 18.98 3.21 18.02
CA LEU A 292 18.84 1.85 18.53
C LEU A 292 19.88 0.95 17.86
N ALA A 293 20.70 0.26 18.66
CA ALA A 293 21.80 -0.57 18.16
C ALA A 293 21.32 -1.69 17.21
N VAL A 294 20.17 -2.31 17.50
CA VAL A 294 19.57 -3.35 16.64
C VAL A 294 19.20 -2.80 15.27
N ASP A 295 18.64 -1.59 15.22
CA ASP A 295 18.29 -0.94 13.97
C ASP A 295 19.55 -0.46 13.22
N GLU A 296 20.57 0.05 13.94
CA GLU A 296 21.83 0.53 13.36
C GLU A 296 22.54 -0.54 12.52
N GLN A 297 22.41 -1.82 12.90
CA GLN A 297 22.96 -2.95 12.15
C GLN A 297 22.30 -3.15 10.78
N ILE A 298 21.02 -2.80 10.64
CA ILE A 298 20.29 -2.92 9.36
C ILE A 298 20.52 -1.69 8.48
N SER A 299 20.56 -0.49 9.09
CA SER A 299 20.89 0.77 8.44
C SER A 299 21.35 1.77 9.49
N ARG A 300 22.46 2.46 9.23
CA ARG A 300 23.00 3.47 10.16
C ARG A 300 22.17 4.74 10.22
N HIS A 301 21.36 4.98 9.20
CA HIS A 301 20.61 6.22 9.01
C HIS A 301 19.11 5.94 8.86
N ALA A 302 18.31 6.92 9.27
CA ALA A 302 16.87 6.93 9.13
C ALA A 302 16.41 8.20 8.41
N MET A 303 15.35 8.07 7.61
CA MET A 303 14.68 9.19 6.94
C MET A 303 13.52 9.70 7.80
N HIS A 304 13.44 11.02 7.93
CA HIS A 304 12.33 11.73 8.53
C HIS A 304 11.63 12.58 7.48
N TYR A 305 10.31 12.40 7.41
CA TYR A 305 9.46 13.04 6.42
C TYR A 305 8.65 14.17 7.06
N GLN A 306 8.40 15.22 6.27
CA GLN A 306 7.61 16.38 6.71
C GLN A 306 6.14 16.02 6.95
N SER A 307 5.60 15.08 6.17
CA SER A 307 4.21 14.62 6.27
C SER A 307 4.06 13.14 5.94
N TRP A 308 2.94 12.57 6.36
CA TRP A 308 2.55 11.19 6.04
C TRP A 308 2.36 10.98 4.54
N ASP A 309 1.73 11.95 3.87
CA ASP A 309 1.48 11.90 2.42
C ASP A 309 2.78 11.80 1.62
N ARG A 310 3.80 12.56 2.05
CA ARG A 310 5.14 12.54 1.41
C ARG A 310 5.82 11.19 1.60
N PHE A 311 5.78 10.65 2.82
CA PHE A 311 6.30 9.31 3.10
C PHE A 311 5.59 8.24 2.27
N GLU A 312 4.26 8.25 2.25
CA GLU A 312 3.47 7.24 1.53
C GLU A 312 3.71 7.30 0.02
N ALA A 313 3.78 8.51 -0.56
CA ALA A 313 4.06 8.68 -1.98
C ALA A 313 5.45 8.13 -2.36
N LEU A 314 6.48 8.43 -1.57
CA LEU A 314 7.82 7.88 -1.78
C LEU A 314 7.87 6.36 -1.56
N LEU A 315 7.21 5.85 -0.51
CA LEU A 315 7.12 4.42 -0.21
C LEU A 315 6.50 3.66 -1.39
N ARG A 316 5.36 4.14 -1.92
CA ARG A 316 4.67 3.53 -3.07
C ARG A 316 5.52 3.61 -4.34
N HIS A 317 6.16 4.74 -4.58
CA HIS A 317 7.02 4.96 -5.74
C HIS A 317 8.23 4.02 -5.73
N TRP A 318 8.98 3.99 -4.63
CA TRP A 318 10.16 3.12 -4.53
C TRP A 318 9.78 1.64 -4.56
N THR A 319 8.68 1.25 -3.93
CA THR A 319 8.22 -0.15 -3.93
C THR A 319 7.83 -0.59 -5.35
N SER A 320 7.01 0.19 -6.06
CA SER A 320 6.60 -0.14 -7.43
C SER A 320 7.79 -0.14 -8.40
N ARG A 321 8.68 0.85 -8.34
CA ARG A 321 9.93 0.86 -9.12
C ARG A 321 10.80 -0.35 -8.83
N LEU A 322 10.96 -0.73 -7.56
CA LEU A 322 11.79 -1.87 -7.20
C LEU A 322 11.24 -3.19 -7.76
N ILE A 323 9.90 -3.38 -7.77
CA ILE A 323 9.28 -4.54 -8.45
C ILE A 323 9.64 -4.56 -9.94
N VAL A 324 9.54 -3.42 -10.63
CA VAL A 324 9.86 -3.31 -12.07
C VAL A 324 11.35 -3.60 -12.32
N VAL A 325 12.25 -3.03 -11.52
CA VAL A 325 13.70 -3.26 -11.62
C VAL A 325 14.04 -4.73 -11.41
N THR A 326 13.47 -5.38 -10.38
CA THR A 326 13.68 -6.81 -10.11
C THR A 326 13.12 -7.67 -11.25
N ALA A 327 11.96 -7.32 -11.81
CA ALA A 327 11.43 -7.99 -12.99
C ALA A 327 12.38 -7.86 -14.20
N CYS A 328 12.90 -6.66 -14.48
CA CYS A 328 13.86 -6.41 -15.56
C CYS A 328 15.14 -7.23 -15.39
N LEU A 329 15.70 -7.27 -14.17
CA LEU A 329 16.88 -8.10 -13.87
C LEU A 329 16.65 -9.57 -14.22
N ARG A 330 15.49 -10.10 -13.87
CA ARG A 330 15.13 -11.50 -14.14
C ARG A 330 14.90 -11.75 -15.62
N ILE A 331 14.26 -10.82 -16.33
CA ILE A 331 14.12 -10.90 -17.80
C ILE A 331 15.51 -10.99 -18.45
N GLN A 332 16.43 -10.09 -18.08
CA GLN A 332 17.78 -10.09 -18.65
C GLN A 332 18.56 -11.36 -18.36
N LYS A 333 18.53 -11.86 -17.12
CA LYS A 333 19.17 -13.15 -16.77
C LYS A 333 18.62 -14.33 -17.61
N HIS A 334 17.34 -14.29 -17.97
CA HIS A 334 16.73 -15.29 -18.85
C HIS A 334 17.08 -15.10 -20.34
N SER A 335 17.28 -13.86 -20.78
CA SER A 335 17.69 -13.55 -22.16
C SER A 335 19.15 -13.95 -22.43
N THR A 336 20.08 -13.72 -21.50
CA THR A 336 21.50 -14.06 -21.66
C THR A 336 21.79 -15.57 -21.69
N SER A 337 20.84 -16.40 -21.25
CA SER A 337 20.97 -17.86 -21.24
C SER A 337 20.41 -18.54 -22.50
N THR A 338 19.85 -17.78 -23.44
CA THR A 338 19.30 -18.32 -24.70
C THR A 338 20.22 -17.86 -25.85
N PRO A 339 20.81 -18.77 -26.65
CA PRO A 339 21.69 -18.37 -27.74
C PRO A 339 20.93 -17.51 -28.76
N GLN A 340 21.39 -16.27 -28.95
CA GLN A 340 20.82 -15.34 -29.92
C GLN A 340 21.08 -15.87 -31.34
N THR A 341 20.03 -16.30 -32.04
CA THR A 341 20.05 -16.37 -33.49
C THR A 341 20.05 -14.95 -34.04
N THR A 342 21.05 -14.66 -34.86
CA THR A 342 21.38 -13.38 -35.50
C THR A 342 20.33 -12.95 -36.52
N GLU A 343 19.12 -12.63 -36.07
CA GLU A 343 18.17 -11.87 -36.86
C GLU A 343 17.94 -10.53 -36.16
N GLU A 344 18.05 -9.46 -36.95
CA GLU A 344 18.01 -8.06 -36.57
C GLU A 344 16.67 -7.73 -35.85
N GLU A 345 16.61 -7.95 -34.53
CA GLU A 345 15.49 -7.50 -33.72
C GLU A 345 15.62 -5.98 -33.48
N ASP A 346 14.54 -5.27 -33.83
CA ASP A 346 14.34 -3.84 -33.66
C ASP A 346 14.92 -3.33 -32.32
N SER A 347 16.04 -2.61 -32.41
CA SER A 347 16.84 -2.05 -31.31
C SER A 347 16.13 -1.00 -30.42
N SER A 348 14.82 -0.81 -30.57
CA SER A 348 14.08 0.29 -29.95
C SER A 348 13.63 0.05 -28.50
N HIS A 349 13.77 -1.17 -27.97
CA HIS A 349 13.28 -1.56 -26.64
C HIS A 349 14.33 -2.27 -25.78
N THR A 350 15.59 -1.83 -25.86
CA THR A 350 16.68 -2.39 -25.04
C THR A 350 16.51 -2.03 -23.56
N LEU A 351 16.44 -3.07 -22.71
CA LEU A 351 16.46 -2.90 -21.25
C LEU A 351 17.83 -2.37 -20.75
N PRO A 352 17.87 -1.60 -19.64
CA PRO A 352 19.11 -1.10 -19.05
C PRO A 352 20.07 -2.23 -18.66
N SER A 353 21.37 -1.99 -18.57
CA SER A 353 22.33 -3.06 -18.27
C SER A 353 22.08 -3.71 -16.89
N ILE A 354 22.52 -4.96 -16.71
CA ILE A 354 22.42 -5.67 -15.40
C ILE A 354 23.08 -4.84 -14.29
N CYS A 355 24.20 -4.18 -14.57
CA CYS A 355 24.89 -3.32 -13.60
C CYS A 355 24.03 -2.12 -13.19
N ASP A 356 23.40 -1.44 -14.14
CA ASP A 356 22.52 -0.29 -13.86
C ASP A 356 21.30 -0.71 -13.03
N LEU A 357 20.69 -1.83 -13.40
CA LEU A 357 19.55 -2.39 -12.68
C LEU A 357 19.93 -2.82 -11.25
N GLN A 358 21.11 -3.41 -11.05
CA GLN A 358 21.62 -3.75 -9.72
C GLN A 358 21.91 -2.51 -8.87
N ALA A 359 22.47 -1.45 -9.47
CA ALA A 359 22.72 -0.19 -8.79
C ALA A 359 21.41 0.48 -8.34
N GLU A 360 20.41 0.52 -9.22
CA GLU A 360 19.07 1.05 -8.91
C GLU A 360 18.38 0.21 -7.83
N SER A 361 18.42 -1.12 -7.94
CA SER A 361 17.88 -2.04 -6.93
C SER A 361 18.49 -1.79 -5.55
N LYS A 362 19.82 -1.62 -5.47
CA LYS A 362 20.53 -1.30 -4.23
C LYS A 362 20.12 0.07 -3.67
N ARG A 363 19.98 1.08 -4.53
CA ARG A 363 19.55 2.44 -4.15
C ARG A 363 18.15 2.41 -3.52
N LEU A 364 17.17 1.85 -4.22
CA LEU A 364 15.78 1.77 -3.77
C LEU A 364 15.64 0.95 -2.48
N THR A 365 16.33 -0.20 -2.40
CA THR A 365 16.38 -1.02 -1.18
C THR A 365 16.90 -0.21 0.00
N THR A 366 17.98 0.55 -0.19
CA THR A 366 18.57 1.39 0.86
C THR A 366 17.58 2.46 1.34
N GLN A 367 16.91 3.16 0.41
CA GLN A 367 15.92 4.20 0.75
C GLN A 367 14.73 3.62 1.53
N LEU A 368 14.21 2.46 1.12
CA LEU A 368 13.15 1.78 1.84
C LEU A 368 13.59 1.34 3.25
N LEU A 369 14.79 0.77 3.40
CA LEU A 369 15.32 0.38 4.72
C LEU A 369 15.55 1.60 5.63
N MET A 370 16.00 2.73 5.09
CA MET A 370 16.12 3.99 5.84
C MET A 370 14.77 4.55 6.29
N SER A 371 13.67 4.15 5.64
CA SER A 371 12.31 4.60 5.97
C SER A 371 11.66 3.84 7.14
N ARG A 372 12.26 2.73 7.59
CA ARG A 372 11.66 1.83 8.58
C ARG A 372 11.23 2.50 9.87
N THR A 373 12.02 3.46 10.38
CA THR A 373 11.75 4.11 11.67
C THR A 373 10.48 4.95 11.58
N TYR A 374 10.29 5.60 10.43
CA TYR A 374 9.07 6.34 10.15
C TYR A 374 7.90 5.39 9.88
N ALA A 375 8.09 4.32 9.12
CA ALA A 375 7.05 3.32 8.86
C ALA A 375 6.42 2.74 10.14
N ARG A 376 7.24 2.49 11.18
CA ARG A 376 6.76 2.00 12.49
C ARG A 376 5.82 2.98 13.22
N THR A 377 5.87 4.26 12.88
CA THR A 377 5.01 5.29 13.48
C THR A 377 3.61 5.35 12.84
N VAL A 378 3.39 4.68 11.69
CA VAL A 378 2.13 4.73 10.91
C VAL A 378 1.38 3.41 11.01
N ARG A 379 0.27 3.39 11.75
CA ARG A 379 -0.50 2.15 11.91
C ARG A 379 -1.43 1.86 10.72
N SER A 380 -2.01 2.89 10.12
CA SER A 380 -2.94 2.76 8.99
C SER A 380 -2.29 2.25 7.70
N ARG A 381 -0.97 2.40 7.56
CA ARG A 381 -0.23 2.08 6.32
C ARG A 381 0.65 0.83 6.41
N ARG A 382 0.40 -0.02 7.41
CA ARG A 382 1.12 -1.29 7.64
C ARG A 382 1.17 -2.20 6.43
N ARG A 383 0.12 -2.20 5.59
CA ARG A 383 0.06 -3.02 4.37
C ARG A 383 1.07 -2.56 3.32
N GLY A 384 1.13 -1.25 3.05
CA GLY A 384 2.12 -0.69 2.14
C GLY A 384 3.54 -1.00 2.59
N TRP A 385 3.81 -0.90 3.89
CA TRP A 385 5.11 -1.28 4.46
C TRP A 385 5.41 -2.78 4.35
N ALA A 386 4.44 -3.64 4.68
CA ALA A 386 4.60 -5.09 4.56
C ALA A 386 4.89 -5.51 3.11
N HIS A 387 4.24 -4.86 2.14
CA HIS A 387 4.53 -5.10 0.73
C HIS A 387 5.95 -4.67 0.36
N ALA A 388 6.38 -3.48 0.79
CA ALA A 388 7.75 -3.00 0.59
C ALA A 388 8.79 -3.99 1.15
N LEU A 389 8.55 -4.55 2.34
CA LEU A 389 9.44 -5.56 2.95
C LEU A 389 9.56 -6.83 2.09
N VAL A 390 8.45 -7.33 1.53
CA VAL A 390 8.45 -8.46 0.59
C VAL A 390 9.23 -8.11 -0.67
N THR A 391 9.03 -6.91 -1.22
CA THR A 391 9.77 -6.45 -2.41
C THR A 391 11.28 -6.34 -2.15
N ILE A 392 11.68 -5.83 -0.98
CA ILE A 392 13.11 -5.76 -0.58
C ILE A 392 13.71 -7.17 -0.53
N SER A 393 13.01 -8.15 0.06
CA SER A 393 13.49 -9.54 0.10
C SER A 393 13.80 -10.08 -1.31
N GLY A 394 12.88 -9.88 -2.27
CA GLY A 394 13.10 -10.27 -3.66
C GLY A 394 14.30 -9.58 -4.30
N ALA A 395 14.48 -8.28 -4.04
CA ALA A 395 15.62 -7.51 -4.53
C ALA A 395 16.96 -8.01 -3.94
N LEU A 396 17.01 -8.35 -2.65
CA LEU A 396 18.22 -8.87 -1.99
C LEU A 396 18.72 -10.19 -2.61
N ALA A 397 17.79 -11.04 -3.05
CA ALA A 397 18.10 -12.29 -3.73
C ALA A 397 18.75 -12.08 -5.11
N ASP A 398 18.45 -10.94 -5.77
CA ASP A 398 18.96 -10.62 -7.10
C ASP A 398 20.29 -9.84 -7.11
N LEU A 399 20.70 -9.29 -5.97
CA LEU A 399 21.98 -8.60 -5.77
C LEU A 399 23.16 -9.61 -5.69
N PRO A 400 24.38 -9.26 -6.13
CA PRO A 400 25.56 -10.11 -6.00
C PRO A 400 25.91 -10.36 -4.53
N SER A 401 26.48 -11.53 -4.22
CA SER A 401 26.71 -12.01 -2.83
C SER A 401 28.13 -11.82 -2.32
N ASP A 402 29.04 -11.31 -3.15
CA ASP A 402 30.48 -11.52 -2.98
C ASP A 402 31.09 -10.80 -1.75
N ASN A 403 30.41 -9.83 -1.14
CA ASN A 403 30.89 -9.14 0.07
C ASN A 403 29.84 -8.88 1.17
N ASP A 404 28.55 -9.15 0.92
CA ASP A 404 27.45 -8.70 1.80
C ASP A 404 26.57 -9.85 2.33
N LYS A 405 27.04 -11.10 2.29
CA LYS A 405 26.22 -12.27 2.66
C LYS A 405 25.65 -12.20 4.08
N GLU A 406 26.50 -11.88 5.08
CA GLU A 406 26.07 -11.74 6.48
C GLU A 406 25.05 -10.60 6.63
N GLN A 407 25.29 -9.46 5.97
CA GLN A 407 24.36 -8.33 5.99
C GLN A 407 23.01 -8.68 5.34
N LYS A 408 23.00 -9.46 4.25
CA LYS A 408 21.78 -9.94 3.60
C LYS A 408 21.01 -10.88 4.51
N GLU A 409 21.68 -11.85 5.13
CA GLU A 409 21.04 -12.80 6.07
C GLU A 409 20.46 -12.07 7.29
N LEU A 410 21.20 -11.11 7.85
CA LEU A 410 20.73 -10.26 8.94
C LEU A 410 19.49 -9.44 8.52
N THR A 411 19.55 -8.82 7.33
CA THR A 411 18.43 -8.04 6.78
C THR A 411 17.20 -8.91 6.54
N MET A 412 17.38 -10.12 6.02
CA MET A 412 16.29 -11.08 5.81
C MET A 412 15.66 -11.53 7.12
N SER A 413 16.46 -11.83 8.15
CA SER A 413 15.94 -12.16 9.49
C SER A 413 15.11 -11.01 10.06
N TRP A 414 15.60 -9.78 9.93
CA TRP A 414 14.87 -8.59 10.34
C TRP A 414 13.57 -8.39 9.56
N ILE A 415 13.57 -8.58 8.23
CA ILE A 415 12.38 -8.51 7.38
C ILE A 415 11.30 -9.46 7.90
N VAL A 416 11.63 -10.72 8.16
CA VAL A 416 10.68 -11.74 8.66
C VAL A 416 10.05 -11.31 10.00
N GLN A 417 10.88 -10.81 10.93
CA GLN A 417 10.42 -10.32 12.22
C GLN A 417 9.50 -9.10 12.07
N GLU A 418 9.90 -8.14 11.23
CA GLU A 418 9.15 -6.90 11.01
C GLU A 418 7.81 -7.17 10.31
N LEU A 419 7.78 -8.06 9.31
CA LEU A 419 6.54 -8.52 8.67
C LEU A 419 5.59 -9.17 9.67
N THR A 420 6.12 -10.06 10.52
CA THR A 420 5.34 -10.73 11.56
C THR A 420 4.78 -9.70 12.57
N ALA A 421 5.59 -8.73 12.99
CA ALA A 421 5.15 -7.69 13.92
C ALA A 421 4.12 -6.72 13.30
N THR A 422 4.28 -6.42 12.01
CA THR A 422 3.45 -5.49 11.23
C THR A 422 2.06 -6.08 10.97
N LEU A 423 2.02 -7.30 10.45
CA LEU A 423 0.78 -7.97 10.03
C LEU A 423 0.14 -8.80 11.14
N ARG A 424 0.90 -9.20 12.16
CA ARG A 424 0.47 -9.97 13.33
C ARG A 424 -0.33 -11.25 13.00
N PRO A 425 0.12 -12.07 12.03
CA PRO A 425 -0.62 -13.28 11.68
C PRO A 425 -0.73 -14.25 12.86
N THR A 426 -1.74 -15.13 12.84
CA THR A 426 -1.92 -16.20 13.84
C THR A 426 -0.68 -17.09 13.99
N THR A 427 0.03 -17.34 12.88
CA THR A 427 1.32 -18.04 12.88
C THR A 427 2.41 -17.09 12.37
N PRO A 428 3.57 -16.95 13.03
CA PRO A 428 4.67 -16.12 12.53
C PRO A 428 5.07 -16.48 11.09
N PHE A 429 5.53 -15.49 10.30
CA PHE A 429 6.07 -15.79 8.96
C PHE A 429 7.43 -16.50 9.08
N SER A 430 7.69 -17.42 8.17
CA SER A 430 9.02 -17.99 7.94
C SER A 430 9.74 -17.23 6.81
N GLN A 431 11.06 -17.42 6.68
CA GLN A 431 11.79 -16.87 5.54
C GLN A 431 11.23 -17.38 4.21
N ARG A 432 10.88 -18.67 4.13
CA ARG A 432 10.26 -19.26 2.93
C ARG A 432 8.95 -18.57 2.56
N ASP A 433 8.11 -18.21 3.53
CA ASP A 433 6.86 -17.49 3.25
C ASP A 433 7.13 -16.13 2.59
N VAL A 434 8.21 -15.44 2.99
CA VAL A 434 8.61 -14.15 2.43
C VAL A 434 9.22 -14.33 1.04
N ASP A 435 10.07 -15.33 0.86
CA ASP A 435 10.70 -15.64 -0.43
C ASP A 435 9.64 -16.03 -1.47
N ASP A 436 8.68 -16.91 -1.10
CA ASP A 436 7.56 -17.29 -1.96
C ASP A 436 6.71 -16.07 -2.37
N ALA A 437 6.47 -15.14 -1.42
CA ALA A 437 5.75 -13.90 -1.68
C ALA A 437 6.51 -12.96 -2.63
N ALA A 438 7.84 -12.85 -2.46
CA ALA A 438 8.68 -12.03 -3.31
C ALA A 438 8.74 -12.58 -4.74
N GLU A 439 8.89 -13.90 -4.88
CA GLU A 439 8.91 -14.62 -6.15
C GLU A 439 7.59 -14.48 -6.93
N LEU A 440 6.45 -14.43 -6.23
CA LEU A 440 5.14 -14.23 -6.82
C LEU A 440 5.06 -12.90 -7.60
N MET A 441 5.68 -11.84 -7.08
CA MET A 441 5.67 -10.49 -7.67
C MET A 441 6.52 -10.35 -8.94
N VAL A 442 7.19 -11.44 -9.34
CA VAL A 442 8.12 -11.50 -10.48
C VAL A 442 7.90 -12.78 -11.30
N GLY A 443 6.69 -13.34 -11.22
CA GLY A 443 6.21 -14.36 -12.15
C GLY A 443 6.35 -15.81 -11.68
N ALA A 444 6.70 -16.07 -10.42
CA ALA A 444 6.58 -17.43 -9.88
C ALA A 444 5.11 -17.84 -9.64
N GLY A 445 4.90 -19.10 -9.28
CA GLY A 445 3.58 -19.66 -9.01
C GLY A 445 2.91 -19.04 -7.78
N SER A 446 1.58 -19.15 -7.69
CA SER A 446 0.76 -18.56 -6.63
C SER A 446 0.76 -19.36 -5.32
N GLY A 447 1.80 -20.16 -5.07
CA GLY A 447 1.91 -21.01 -3.88
C GLY A 447 2.29 -20.23 -2.62
N GLY A 448 2.21 -20.88 -1.46
CA GLY A 448 2.66 -20.34 -0.17
C GLY A 448 1.60 -19.51 0.56
N ARG A 449 1.90 -19.15 1.82
CA ARG A 449 0.95 -18.44 2.72
C ARG A 449 0.48 -17.10 2.18
N TYR A 450 1.34 -16.37 1.47
CA TYR A 450 0.95 -15.09 0.86
C TYR A 450 -0.08 -15.32 -0.25
N GLY A 451 0.13 -16.36 -1.06
CA GLY A 451 -0.87 -16.86 -2.00
C GLY A 451 -2.19 -17.19 -1.30
N GLU A 452 -2.18 -17.94 -0.19
CA GLU A 452 -3.39 -18.31 0.55
C GLU A 452 -4.17 -17.12 1.15
N ILE A 453 -3.48 -16.05 1.56
CA ILE A 453 -4.13 -14.85 2.11
C ILE A 453 -4.93 -14.10 1.04
N TYR A 454 -4.42 -14.04 -0.19
CA TYR A 454 -4.99 -13.26 -1.28
C TYR A 454 -5.72 -14.11 -2.33
N SER A 455 -5.55 -15.43 -2.30
CA SER A 455 -6.28 -16.40 -3.12
C SER A 455 -7.52 -16.87 -2.37
N ARG A 456 -8.61 -17.02 -3.12
CA ARG A 456 -9.80 -17.69 -2.63
C ARG A 456 -9.40 -19.13 -2.34
N ARG A 457 -9.61 -19.64 -1.12
CA ARG A 457 -9.77 -21.11 -1.00
C ARG A 457 -10.96 -21.46 -1.89
N PRO A 458 -10.81 -22.33 -2.91
CA PRO A 458 -11.99 -22.88 -3.57
C PRO A 458 -12.83 -23.55 -2.48
N ALA A 459 -14.11 -23.21 -2.44
CA ALA A 459 -15.09 -23.89 -1.61
C ALA A 459 -15.27 -25.32 -2.08
#